data_AF-A0A2N9LXP3-F1
#
_entry.id   AF-A0A2N9LXP3-F1
#
_cell.length_a   1.000
_cell.length_b   1.000
_cell.length_c   1.000
_cell.angle_alpha   90.00
_cell.angle_beta   90.00
_cell.angle_gamma   90.00
#
_symmetry.space_group_name_H-M   'P 1'
#
loop_
_entity.id
_entity.type
_entity.pdbx_description
1 polymer ?
#
loop_
_entity_poly.entity_id
_entity_poly.type
_entity_poly.pdbx_seq_one_letter_code
_entity_poly.pdbx_strand_id
1 'polypeptide(L)'
;MSSLPSGRLLFDTGIYIRFSRGDGYEWLSEDASVFQRTILTAVVAAELYAGAGDYREKRALDRLCRAHLSLGYLVSPPATSWIEAGILLRRASGTFGHLDFAHHFRDVLIALEAVREEATLVTENTRDFERWRALLASANKTLRLVDASRAS
;
A
#
# COMPACT_ATOMS: atom_id res chain seq x y z
N MET A 1 -15.99 -13.39 8.94
CA MET A 1 -15.05 -12.27 8.93
C MET A 1 -13.66 -12.86 8.90
N SER A 2 -13.03 -12.95 7.73
CA SER A 2 -11.62 -13.33 7.67
C SER A 2 -10.84 -12.27 8.45
N SER A 3 -10.20 -12.68 9.55
CA SER A 3 -9.61 -11.74 10.48
C SER A 3 -8.32 -11.20 9.88
N LEU A 4 -8.39 -10.00 9.28
CA LEU A 4 -7.19 -9.21 9.03
C LEU A 4 -6.32 -9.23 10.29
N PRO A 5 -5.01 -9.42 10.16
CA PRO A 5 -4.13 -9.59 11.30
C PRO A 5 -4.23 -8.40 12.24
N SER A 6 -3.98 -8.66 13.53
CA SER A 6 -3.82 -7.60 14.51
C SER A 6 -2.61 -6.74 14.18
N GLY A 7 -2.62 -5.49 14.65
CA GLY A 7 -1.57 -4.51 14.40
C GLY A 7 -1.88 -3.57 13.23
N ARG A 8 -0.86 -2.81 12.81
CA ARG A 8 -1.00 -1.81 11.75
C ARG A 8 -1.18 -2.49 10.40
N LEU A 9 -2.05 -1.89 9.58
CA LEU A 9 -2.35 -2.36 8.23
C LEU A 9 -1.90 -1.29 7.23
N LEU A 10 -1.51 -1.72 6.04
CA LEU A 10 -1.28 -0.84 4.91
C LEU A 10 -1.94 -1.50 3.70
N PHE A 11 -2.79 -0.77 3.00
CA PHE A 11 -3.47 -1.29 1.81
C PHE A 11 -2.84 -0.73 0.56
N ASP A 12 -2.60 -1.61 -0.41
CA ASP A 12 -2.28 -1.24 -1.77
C ASP A 12 -3.45 -0.44 -2.40
N THR A 13 -3.12 0.52 -3.25
CA THR A 13 -4.05 1.33 -4.06
C THR A 13 -5.14 0.49 -4.73
N GLY A 14 -4.83 -0.71 -5.23
CA GLY A 14 -5.81 -1.60 -5.87
C GLY A 14 -7.01 -1.94 -4.98
N ILE A 15 -6.80 -2.07 -3.67
CA ILE A 15 -7.87 -2.33 -2.68
C ILE A 15 -8.85 -1.15 -2.61
N TYR A 16 -8.33 0.07 -2.51
CA TYR A 16 -9.13 1.29 -2.48
C TYR A 16 -9.90 1.51 -3.80
N ILE A 17 -9.27 1.22 -4.95
CA ILE A 17 -9.91 1.35 -6.26
C ILE A 17 -11.09 0.38 -6.36
N ARG A 18 -10.91 -0.89 -6.00
CA ARG A 18 -12.00 -1.87 -6.02
C ARG A 18 -13.13 -1.47 -5.08
N PHE A 19 -12.80 -1.08 -3.85
CA PHE A 19 -13.78 -0.57 -2.90
C PHE A 19 -14.58 0.62 -3.47
N SER A 20 -13.90 1.60 -4.09
CA SER A 20 -14.59 2.75 -4.69
C SER A 20 -15.53 2.41 -5.85
N ARG A 21 -15.30 1.26 -6.52
CA ARG A 21 -16.15 0.74 -7.60
C ARG A 21 -17.33 -0.08 -7.07
N GLY A 22 -17.38 -0.34 -5.77
CA GLY A 22 -18.37 -1.25 -5.16
C GLY A 22 -18.04 -2.73 -5.38
N ASP A 23 -16.79 -3.05 -5.70
CA ASP A 23 -16.34 -4.40 -6.02
C ASP A 23 -15.67 -5.08 -4.81
N GLY A 24 -16.35 -5.12 -3.67
CA GLY A 24 -15.89 -5.75 -2.42
C GLY A 24 -15.16 -4.80 -1.45
N TYR A 25 -14.64 -5.38 -0.36
CA TYR A 25 -13.91 -4.69 0.71
C TYR A 25 -14.75 -3.69 1.51
N GLU A 26 -16.05 -3.94 1.65
CA GLU A 26 -17.01 -3.13 2.40
C GLU A 26 -16.56 -2.90 3.86
N TRP A 27 -15.82 -3.87 4.42
CA TRP A 27 -15.20 -3.80 5.74
C TRP A 27 -14.27 -2.60 5.93
N LEU A 28 -13.75 -1.97 4.86
CA LEU A 28 -13.01 -0.71 4.94
C LEU A 28 -13.84 0.43 5.55
N SER A 29 -15.15 0.37 5.36
CA SER A 29 -16.11 1.36 5.86
C SER A 29 -16.94 0.87 7.04
N GLU A 30 -17.14 -0.45 7.17
CA GLU A 30 -17.99 -1.04 8.21
C GLU A 30 -17.23 -1.30 9.52
N ASP A 31 -15.93 -1.61 9.46
CA ASP A 31 -15.13 -1.90 10.64
C ASP A 31 -14.22 -0.72 11.01
N ALA A 32 -14.69 0.09 11.97
CA ALA A 32 -13.94 1.22 12.49
C ALA A 32 -12.58 0.82 13.09
N SER A 33 -12.43 -0.40 13.59
CA SER A 33 -11.15 -0.88 14.15
C SER A 33 -10.11 -1.12 13.07
N VAL A 34 -10.54 -1.53 11.87
CA VAL A 34 -9.67 -1.66 10.70
C VAL A 34 -9.22 -0.27 10.23
N PHE A 35 -10.15 0.68 10.12
CA PHE A 35 -9.81 2.05 9.76
C PHE A 35 -8.80 2.68 10.74
N GLN A 36 -9.03 2.53 12.04
CA GLN A 36 -8.19 3.08 13.10
C GLN A 36 -6.77 2.51 13.18
N ARG A 37 -6.46 1.42 12.48
CA ARG A 37 -5.10 0.85 12.44
C ARG A 37 -4.51 0.86 11.03
N THR A 38 -5.21 1.45 10.07
CA THR A 38 -4.77 1.52 8.68
C THR A 38 -3.89 2.74 8.47
N ILE A 39 -2.73 2.51 7.88
CA ILE A 39 -1.81 3.53 7.40
C ILE A 39 -2.19 3.84 5.95
N LEU A 40 -2.36 5.13 5.68
CA LEU A 40 -2.45 5.66 4.33
C LEU A 40 -1.10 6.28 3.98
N THR A 41 -0.39 5.72 3.00
CA THR A 41 0.84 6.33 2.52
C THR A 41 0.51 7.46 1.53
N ALA A 42 1.37 8.47 1.48
CA ALA A 42 1.29 9.55 0.49
C ALA A 42 1.41 9.01 -0.95
N VAL A 43 2.05 7.85 -1.15
CA VAL A 43 2.15 7.18 -2.46
C VAL A 43 0.78 6.66 -2.89
N VAL A 44 0.09 5.91 -2.02
CA VAL A 44 -1.27 5.41 -2.29
C VAL A 44 -2.23 6.58 -2.48
N ALA A 45 -2.17 7.60 -1.61
CA ALA A 45 -2.99 8.79 -1.75
C ALA A 45 -2.76 9.49 -3.09
N ALA A 46 -1.50 9.64 -3.54
CA ALA A 46 -1.16 10.25 -4.82
C ALA A 46 -1.69 9.44 -6.01
N GLU A 47 -1.61 8.11 -5.97
CA GLU A 47 -2.22 7.26 -7.00
C GLU A 47 -3.74 7.41 -7.06
N LEU A 48 -4.41 7.47 -5.91
CA LEU A 48 -5.85 7.68 -5.84
C LEU A 48 -6.24 9.05 -6.39
N TYR A 49 -5.51 10.12 -6.07
CA TYR A 49 -5.76 11.44 -6.64
C TYR A 49 -5.52 11.47 -8.16
N ALA A 50 -4.49 10.79 -8.65
CA ALA A 50 -4.21 10.69 -10.07
C ALA A 50 -5.30 9.93 -10.84
N GLY A 51 -5.97 8.98 -10.18
CA GLY A 51 -7.08 8.21 -10.73
C GLY A 51 -8.47 8.83 -10.55
N ALA A 52 -8.59 9.94 -9.79
CA ALA A 52 -9.89 10.59 -9.56
C ALA A 52 -10.39 11.28 -10.85
N GLY A 53 -11.56 10.86 -11.32
CA GLY A 53 -12.22 11.35 -12.52
C GLY A 53 -13.10 12.58 -12.29
N ASP A 54 -13.54 12.85 -11.05
CA ASP A 54 -14.38 14.02 -10.75
C ASP A 54 -14.13 14.72 -9.39
N TYR A 55 -14.80 15.85 -9.19
CA TYR A 55 -14.71 16.64 -7.95
C TYR A 55 -15.25 15.91 -6.71
N ARG A 56 -16.23 15.03 -6.87
CA ARG A 56 -16.82 14.27 -5.75
C ARG A 56 -15.83 13.24 -5.25
N GLU A 57 -15.14 12.54 -6.15
CA GLU A 57 -14.06 11.60 -5.84
C GLU A 57 -12.90 12.32 -5.16
N LYS A 58 -12.41 13.43 -5.71
CA LYS A 58 -11.38 14.27 -5.05
C LYS A 58 -11.80 14.68 -3.64
N ARG A 59 -13.05 15.13 -3.45
CA ARG A 59 -13.55 15.53 -2.12
C ARG A 59 -13.65 14.35 -1.15
N ALA A 60 -13.90 13.14 -1.63
CA ALA A 60 -13.87 11.93 -0.81
C ALA A 60 -12.42 11.62 -0.37
N LEU A 61 -11.46 11.70 -1.29
CA LEU A 61 -10.03 11.55 -0.98
C LEU A 61 -9.53 12.61 0.00
N ASP A 62 -9.98 13.87 -0.12
CA ASP A 62 -9.66 14.93 0.85
C ASP A 62 -10.15 14.59 2.26
N ARG A 63 -11.31 13.95 2.38
CA ARG A 63 -11.85 13.50 3.68
C ARG A 63 -11.04 12.33 4.21
N LEU A 64 -10.73 11.34 3.37
CA LEU A 64 -9.91 10.18 3.71
C LEU A 64 -8.53 10.59 4.23
N CYS A 65 -7.84 11.47 3.51
CA CYS A 65 -6.51 11.98 3.87
C CYS A 65 -6.56 12.77 5.18
N ARG A 66 -7.54 13.66 5.36
CA ARG A 66 -7.70 14.41 6.61
C ARG A 66 -7.98 13.51 7.80
N ALA A 67 -8.80 12.48 7.62
CA ALA A 67 -9.08 11.51 8.68
C ALA A 67 -7.81 10.74 9.09
N HIS A 68 -7.04 10.20 8.14
CA HIS A 68 -5.77 9.52 8.44
C HIS A 68 -4.73 10.47 9.04
N LEU A 69 -4.66 11.72 8.57
CA LEU A 69 -3.77 12.73 9.14
C LEU A 69 -4.12 13.02 10.60
N SER A 70 -5.41 13.14 10.93
CA SER A 70 -5.86 13.36 12.31
C SER A 70 -5.55 12.20 13.25
N LEU A 71 -5.43 10.98 12.71
CA LEU A 71 -5.03 9.78 13.45
C LEU A 71 -3.50 9.61 13.54
N GLY A 72 -2.71 10.43 12.85
CA GLY A 72 -1.27 10.25 12.74
C GLY A 72 -0.86 9.07 11.82
N TYR A 73 -1.76 8.63 10.93
CA TYR A 73 -1.56 7.49 10.03
C TYR A 73 -1.52 7.86 8.55
N LEU A 74 -1.53 9.15 8.21
CA LEU A 74 -1.09 9.62 6.89
C LEU A 74 0.43 9.81 6.92
N VAL A 75 1.16 8.88 6.31
CA VAL A 75 2.65 8.87 6.33
C VAL A 75 3.22 9.10 4.95
N SER A 76 4.47 9.56 4.88
CA SER A 76 5.18 9.78 3.61
C SER A 76 6.54 9.10 3.64
N PRO A 77 6.96 8.44 2.54
CA PRO A 77 8.30 7.89 2.46
C PRO A 77 9.36 9.01 2.60
N PRO A 78 10.33 8.85 3.51
CA PRO A 78 11.44 9.78 3.66
C PRO A 78 12.38 9.63 2.46
N ALA A 79 13.22 10.65 2.22
CA ALA A 79 14.17 10.65 1.09
C ALA A 79 15.01 9.36 0.99
N THR A 80 15.36 8.74 2.12
CA THR A 80 16.10 7.47 2.17
C THR A 80 15.33 6.31 1.52
N SER A 81 14.00 6.22 1.69
CA SER A 81 13.19 5.18 1.03
C SER A 81 13.15 5.36 -0.48
N TRP A 82 13.15 6.61 -0.97
CA TRP A 82 13.21 6.89 -2.42
C TRP A 82 14.54 6.43 -3.03
N ILE A 83 15.65 6.70 -2.34
CA ILE A 83 16.98 6.25 -2.77
C ILE A 83 17.07 4.72 -2.73
N GLU A 84 16.60 4.11 -1.64
CA GLU A 84 16.57 2.65 -1.51
C GLU A 84 15.70 2.00 -2.59
N ALA A 85 14.56 2.60 -2.94
CA ALA A 85 13.70 2.10 -3.99
C ALA A 85 14.43 2.02 -5.34
N GLY A 86 15.18 3.05 -5.71
CA GLY A 86 16.00 3.04 -6.94
C GLY A 86 17.05 1.92 -6.95
N ILE A 87 17.69 1.66 -5.80
CA ILE A 87 18.66 0.57 -5.64
C ILE A 87 17.98 -0.80 -5.80
N LEU A 88 16.84 -1.00 -5.16
CA LEU A 88 16.07 -2.24 -5.24
C LEU A 88 15.53 -2.50 -6.65
N LEU A 89 15.05 -1.47 -7.34
CA LEU A 89 14.60 -1.59 -8.73
C LEU A 89 15.73 -2.02 -9.66
N ARG A 90 16.94 -1.44 -9.51
CA ARG A 90 18.11 -1.85 -10.29
C ARG A 90 18.45 -3.32 -10.06
N ARG A 91 18.37 -3.80 -8.82
CA ARG A 91 18.58 -5.23 -8.49
C ARG A 91 17.48 -6.09 -9.11
N ALA A 92 16.23 -5.68 -8.98
CA ALA A 92 15.07 -6.38 -9.51
C ALA A 92 15.13 -6.53 -11.04
N SER A 93 15.54 -5.50 -11.77
CA SER A 93 15.72 -5.59 -13.24
C SER A 93 16.78 -6.62 -13.64
N GLY A 94 17.83 -6.79 -12.82
CA GLY A 94 18.84 -7.82 -13.05
C GLY A 94 18.33 -9.24 -12.79
N THR A 95 17.37 -9.41 -11.89
CA THR A 95 16.81 -10.73 -11.49
C THR A 95 15.58 -11.13 -12.31
N PHE A 96 14.69 -10.19 -12.60
CA PHE A 96 13.37 -10.45 -13.18
C PHE A 96 13.21 -9.95 -14.62
N GLY A 97 14.24 -9.31 -15.19
CA GLY A 97 14.21 -8.80 -16.56
C GLY A 97 13.61 -7.40 -16.68
N HIS A 98 12.97 -7.12 -17.81
CA HIS A 98 12.38 -5.81 -18.06
C HIS A 98 11.22 -5.54 -17.09
N LEU A 99 11.25 -4.37 -16.46
CA LEU A 99 10.26 -3.92 -15.47
C LEU A 99 9.64 -2.61 -15.95
N ASP A 100 8.32 -2.47 -15.79
CA ASP A 100 7.70 -1.14 -15.82
C ASP A 100 8.15 -0.39 -14.56
N PHE A 101 9.14 0.49 -14.74
CA PHE A 101 9.70 1.24 -13.63
C PHE A 101 8.66 2.11 -12.95
N ALA A 102 7.69 2.70 -13.66
CA ALA A 102 6.73 3.60 -13.02
C ALA A 102 5.81 2.84 -12.07
N HIS A 103 5.29 1.68 -12.51
CA HIS A 103 4.45 0.81 -11.68
C HIS A 103 5.23 0.28 -10.46
N HIS A 104 6.38 -0.33 -10.72
CA HIS A 104 7.17 -0.97 -9.66
C HIS A 104 7.84 0.01 -8.70
N PHE A 105 8.09 1.26 -9.10
CA PHE A 105 8.60 2.29 -8.18
C PHE A 105 7.61 2.56 -7.06
N ARG A 106 6.31 2.60 -7.39
CA ARG A 106 5.24 2.83 -6.40
C ARG A 106 5.08 1.62 -5.49
N ASP A 107 5.06 0.41 -6.04
CA ASP A 107 5.02 -0.83 -5.25
C ASP A 107 6.18 -0.92 -4.25
N VAL A 108 7.40 -0.62 -4.68
CA VAL A 108 8.58 -0.67 -3.81
C VAL A 108 8.48 0.33 -2.68
N LEU A 109 8.02 1.56 -2.95
CA LEU A 109 7.82 2.54 -1.88
C LEU A 109 6.75 2.07 -0.90
N ILE A 110 5.62 1.54 -1.39
CA ILE A 110 4.56 0.96 -0.54
C ILE A 110 5.12 -0.16 0.34
N ALA A 111 5.94 -1.05 -0.23
CA ALA A 111 6.58 -2.15 0.50
C ALA A 111 7.59 -1.65 1.55
N LEU A 112 8.43 -0.66 1.21
CA LEU A 112 9.38 -0.07 2.15
C LEU A 112 8.68 0.63 3.31
N GLU A 113 7.58 1.33 3.04
CA GLU A 113 6.75 1.96 4.08
C GLU A 113 6.09 0.91 4.97
N ALA A 114 5.57 -0.19 4.41
CA ALA A 114 5.02 -1.28 5.20
C ALA A 114 6.07 -1.89 6.16
N VAL A 115 7.31 -2.07 5.69
CA VAL A 115 8.42 -2.51 6.55
C VAL A 115 8.71 -1.48 7.64
N ARG A 116 8.86 -0.20 7.28
CA ARG A 116 9.25 0.88 8.19
C ARG A 116 8.22 1.10 9.30
N GLU A 117 6.94 1.06 8.94
CA GLU A 117 5.85 1.28 9.89
C GLU A 117 5.43 0.02 10.65
N GLU A 118 6.12 -1.09 10.41
CA GLU A 118 5.77 -2.41 10.93
C GLU A 118 4.31 -2.77 10.63
N ALA A 119 3.84 -2.42 9.43
CA ALA A 119 2.50 -2.70 8.98
C ALA A 119 2.45 -4.01 8.19
N THR A 120 1.29 -4.68 8.25
CA THR A 120 0.99 -5.77 7.31
C THR A 120 0.42 -5.17 6.04
N LEU A 121 1.09 -5.42 4.92
CA LEU A 121 0.60 -5.00 3.61
C LEU A 121 -0.48 -5.98 3.12
N VAL A 122 -1.65 -5.44 2.82
CA VAL A 122 -2.78 -6.18 2.26
C VAL A 122 -2.97 -5.75 0.80
N THR A 123 -2.97 -6.73 -0.10
CA THR A 123 -2.94 -6.50 -1.56
C THR A 123 -3.58 -7.67 -2.30
N GLU A 124 -4.09 -7.42 -3.50
CA GLU A 124 -4.42 -8.47 -4.47
C GLU A 124 -3.24 -8.78 -5.40
N ASN A 125 -2.27 -7.86 -5.55
CA ASN A 125 -1.06 -8.07 -6.32
C ASN A 125 0.00 -8.86 -5.54
N THR A 126 -0.42 -9.99 -4.97
CA THR A 126 0.44 -10.83 -4.13
C THR A 126 1.70 -11.27 -4.90
N ARG A 127 1.59 -11.52 -6.21
CA ARG A 127 2.71 -11.98 -7.04
C ARG A 127 3.89 -11.01 -7.04
N ASP A 128 3.63 -9.72 -7.25
CA ASP A 128 4.72 -8.74 -7.36
C ASP A 128 5.24 -8.35 -5.97
N PHE A 129 4.35 -8.23 -4.97
CA PHE A 129 4.77 -7.98 -3.60
C PHE A 129 5.56 -9.15 -2.99
N GLU A 130 5.33 -10.39 -3.43
CA GLU A 130 6.18 -11.54 -3.08
C GLU A 130 7.61 -11.41 -3.62
N ARG A 131 7.77 -10.88 -4.84
CA ARG A 131 9.10 -10.57 -5.40
C ARG A 131 9.79 -9.49 -4.57
N TRP A 132 9.05 -8.46 -4.16
CA TRP A 132 9.58 -7.42 -3.29
C TRP A 132 9.95 -7.96 -1.91
N ARG A 133 9.12 -8.84 -1.32
CA ARG A 133 9.42 -9.52 -0.06
C ARG A 133 10.73 -10.28 -0.14
N ALA A 134 10.97 -11.04 -1.21
CA ALA A 134 12.21 -11.77 -1.41
C ALA A 134 13.43 -10.86 -1.52
N LEU A 135 13.34 -9.76 -2.27
CA LEU A 135 14.42 -8.78 -2.40
C LEU A 135 14.70 -8.05 -1.08
N LEU A 136 13.65 -7.66 -0.35
CA LEU A 136 13.77 -7.00 0.95
C LEU A 136 14.39 -7.92 2.00
N ALA A 137 14.04 -9.21 1.99
CA ALA A 137 14.65 -10.20 2.87
C ALA A 137 16.17 -10.30 2.67
N SER A 138 16.66 -10.21 1.43
CA SER A 138 18.10 -10.17 1.14
C SER A 138 18.82 -8.94 1.72
N ALA A 139 18.08 -7.90 2.08
CA ALA A 139 18.54 -6.69 2.74
C ALA A 139 18.18 -6.65 4.25
N ASN A 140 17.89 -7.81 4.86
CA ASN A 140 17.46 -7.95 6.26
C ASN A 140 16.20 -7.14 6.62
N LYS A 141 15.27 -6.99 5.67
CA LYS A 141 13.97 -6.33 5.87
C LYS A 141 12.84 -7.35 5.76
N THR A 142 11.91 -7.31 6.70
CA THR A 142 10.76 -8.25 6.73
C THR A 142 9.49 -7.55 6.29
N LEU A 143 8.99 -7.90 5.11
CA LEU A 143 7.67 -7.46 4.63
C LEU A 143 6.60 -8.49 5.01
N ARG A 144 5.63 -8.08 5.83
CA ARG A 144 4.43 -8.88 6.14
C ARG A 144 3.38 -8.68 5.04
N LEU A 145 2.89 -9.78 4.46
CA LEU A 145 1.94 -9.77 3.35
C LEU A 145 0.69 -10.58 3.70
N VAL A 146 -0.47 -10.04 3.31
CA VAL A 146 -1.76 -10.74 3.30
C VAL A 146 -2.40 -10.56 1.93
N ASP A 147 -2.82 -11.68 1.34
CA ASP A 147 -3.63 -11.71 0.13
C ASP A 147 -5.06 -11.27 0.48
N ALA A 148 -5.47 -10.13 -0.07
CA ALA A 148 -6.76 -9.52 0.21
C ALA A 148 -7.94 -10.40 -0.23
N SER A 149 -7.76 -11.21 -1.28
CA SER A 149 -8.78 -12.15 -1.77
C SER A 149 -9.08 -13.30 -0.80
N ARG A 150 -8.20 -13.52 0.19
CA ARG A 150 -8.39 -14.47 1.29
C ARG A 150 -8.92 -13.81 2.56
N ALA A 151 -8.98 -12.48 2.57
CA ALA A 151 -9.50 -11.65 3.64
C ALA A 151 -11.00 -11.29 3.45
N SER A 152 -11.56 -11.61 2.29
CA SER A 152 -12.98 -11.46 1.93
C SER A 152 -13.79 -12.73 2.22
#